data_AF-A0A970PVF1-F1
#
_entry.id   AF-A0A970PVF1-F1
#
_cell.length_a   1.000
_cell.length_b   1.000
_cell.length_c   1.000
_cell.angle_alpha   90.00
_cell.angle_beta   90.00
_cell.angle_gamma   90.00
#
_symmetry.space_group_name_H-M   'P 1'
#
loop_
_entity.id
_entity.type
_entity.pdbx_description
1 polymer ?
#
loop_
_entity_poly.entity_id
_entity_poly.type
_entity_poly.pdbx_seq_one_letter_code
_entity_poly.pdbx_strand_id
1 'polypeptide(L)'
;MKKIVFVFMFVFALLLVFNDLKAQHGSFGAIDAKSNGMGACANASAFALSAIGKNPALLNSKSDSVENLMLKLPDFSFQLLNNSLSMKEFTHFFGNENAKYLSEKERNDLLGFFQENGKFYFSISAIPLAISYTPSKELGTFAFSVSDIAAANIIIAKDLIDLSLIGNDSGRVYSFNDSGFKGWWLRSFNISYARQIYEKESGLLKSLSAGITLKFITGYEYSELEKLESRFHTGENSAITGNLVANTVSSFSPDFGVEYDFDKKTKPSNFNLLYMEPAGIGYGIDLGFYSELENGLNLGLAITDIGAINWSKETVRYDLNSNFFVDDILDRKKRDSLINSTNAKGDYISDFSKPLPSALRFGASYELSQRIEEIPGVLLLALDYNQGFNDLPGNSRIPRIGFGAFWHPDFDYPYILTGVSNAQTGRINFSLGAGYQYDFFQVNISTYDLISLISKEYSSPNYSLGINLIWKIL
;
A
#
# COMPACT_ATOMS: atom_id res chain seq x y z
N MET A 1 -2.77 23.73 32.34
CA MET A 1 -4.01 22.94 32.15
C MET A 1 -4.97 23.51 31.10
N LYS A 2 -5.49 24.75 31.22
CA LYS A 2 -6.50 25.29 30.28
C LYS A 2 -6.09 25.29 28.79
N LYS A 3 -4.81 25.57 28.46
CA LYS A 3 -4.29 25.51 27.07
C LYS A 3 -4.18 24.07 26.52
N ILE A 4 -3.92 23.09 27.38
CA ILE A 4 -3.79 21.66 26.98
C ILE A 4 -5.16 21.06 26.69
N VAL A 5 -6.16 21.39 27.52
CA VAL A 5 -7.56 21.00 27.28
C VAL A 5 -8.07 21.63 25.98
N PHE A 6 -7.66 22.86 25.66
CA PHE A 6 -8.05 23.53 24.43
C PHE A 6 -7.41 22.87 23.18
N VAL A 7 -6.14 22.47 23.24
CA VAL A 7 -5.49 21.72 22.14
C VAL A 7 -6.13 20.35 21.97
N PHE A 8 -6.40 19.61 23.06
CA PHE A 8 -7.09 18.33 22.97
C PHE A 8 -8.52 18.46 22.44
N MET A 9 -9.28 19.47 22.89
CA MET A 9 -10.61 19.75 22.35
C MET A 9 -10.56 20.22 20.90
N PHE A 10 -9.54 20.96 20.48
CA PHE A 10 -9.38 21.39 19.10
C PHE A 10 -8.99 20.22 18.18
N VAL A 11 -8.08 19.35 18.62
CA VAL A 11 -7.75 18.09 17.92
C VAL A 11 -8.96 17.16 17.87
N PHE A 12 -9.72 17.04 18.97
CA PHE A 12 -10.95 16.24 19.02
C PHE A 12 -12.08 16.83 18.17
N ALA A 13 -12.22 18.16 18.13
CA ALA A 13 -13.17 18.84 17.25
C ALA A 13 -12.76 18.73 15.77
N LEU A 14 -11.46 18.82 15.44
CA LEU A 14 -10.93 18.50 14.11
C LEU A 14 -11.27 17.04 13.75
N LEU A 15 -11.03 16.08 14.65
CA LEU A 15 -11.38 14.68 14.45
C LEU A 15 -12.89 14.45 14.21
N LEU A 16 -13.76 15.25 14.82
CA LEU A 16 -15.22 15.19 14.63
C LEU A 16 -15.71 15.89 13.35
N VAL A 17 -14.97 16.88 12.85
CA VAL A 17 -15.31 17.64 11.62
C VAL A 17 -14.88 16.89 10.34
N PHE A 18 -14.02 15.87 10.45
CA PHE A 18 -13.37 15.22 9.30
C PHE A 18 -13.93 13.84 8.92
N ASN A 19 -15.22 13.58 9.12
CA ASN A 19 -15.86 12.31 8.73
C ASN A 19 -15.87 12.02 7.20
N ASP A 20 -15.42 12.95 6.35
CA ASP A 20 -15.52 12.84 4.88
C ASP A 20 -14.19 12.92 4.09
N LEU A 21 -13.03 12.77 4.73
CA LEU A 21 -11.71 13.00 4.08
C LEU A 21 -10.99 11.70 3.63
N LYS A 22 -10.35 11.70 2.45
CA LYS A 22 -9.81 10.48 1.79
C LYS A 22 -8.38 10.65 1.13
N ALA A 23 -7.46 9.68 1.19
CA ALA A 23 -5.95 9.68 1.27
C ALA A 23 -4.90 9.61 0.14
N GLN A 24 -3.81 8.81 0.10
CA GLN A 24 -2.84 8.53 -1.05
C GLN A 24 -1.75 7.52 -0.68
N HIS A 25 -1.14 7.61 0.50
CA HIS A 25 -0.39 6.55 1.13
C HIS A 25 -1.31 5.89 2.14
N GLY A 26 -1.93 4.79 1.72
CA GLY A 26 -2.80 4.04 2.61
C GLY A 26 -2.05 3.43 3.80
N SER A 27 -2.82 2.79 4.68
CA SER A 27 -2.32 2.17 5.91
C SER A 27 -1.30 1.04 5.69
N PHE A 28 -1.18 0.49 4.47
CA PHE A 28 -0.27 -0.64 4.13
C PHE A 28 0.64 -0.37 2.93
N GLY A 29 0.53 0.79 2.28
CA GLY A 29 1.32 1.18 1.12
C GLY A 29 2.82 0.98 1.29
N ALA A 30 3.52 0.68 0.19
CA ALA A 30 4.97 0.50 0.17
C ALA A 30 5.70 1.73 0.74
N ILE A 31 6.74 1.46 1.51
CA ILE A 31 7.48 2.43 2.31
C ILE A 31 8.95 2.43 1.89
N ASP A 32 9.67 3.51 2.19
CA ASP A 32 11.13 3.54 2.06
C ASP A 32 11.79 2.38 2.84
N ALA A 33 13.01 2.03 2.43
CA ALA A 33 13.75 0.91 2.99
C ALA A 33 13.94 0.97 4.50
N LYS A 34 14.17 2.15 5.08
CA LYS A 34 14.40 2.28 6.52
C LYS A 34 13.16 1.87 7.32
N SER A 35 12.01 2.39 6.92
CA SER A 35 10.74 2.09 7.60
C SER A 35 10.30 0.65 7.37
N ASN A 36 10.51 0.10 6.16
CA ASN A 36 10.23 -1.31 5.89
C ASN A 36 11.02 -2.22 6.84
N GLY A 37 12.30 -1.95 7.05
CA GLY A 37 13.15 -2.70 7.99
C GLY A 37 12.64 -2.65 9.43
N MET A 38 11.94 -1.59 9.83
CA MET A 38 11.37 -1.39 11.18
C MET A 38 9.90 -1.79 11.30
N GLY A 39 9.42 -2.73 10.51
CA GLY A 39 8.04 -3.23 10.60
C GLY A 39 7.04 -2.15 10.22
N ALA A 40 7.40 -1.31 9.24
CA ALA A 40 6.63 -0.16 8.79
C ALA A 40 6.42 0.95 9.85
N CYS A 41 7.23 0.98 10.90
CA CYS A 41 7.23 2.06 11.89
C CYS A 41 7.96 3.29 11.36
N ALA A 42 7.23 4.39 11.20
CA ALA A 42 7.75 5.61 10.59
C ALA A 42 7.14 6.90 11.16
N ASN A 43 5.98 6.84 11.81
CA ASN A 43 5.21 8.04 12.15
C ASN A 43 5.83 8.87 13.29
N ALA A 44 6.76 8.29 14.05
CA ALA A 44 7.58 8.97 15.05
C ALA A 44 9.10 8.65 14.93
N SER A 45 9.55 8.09 13.80
CA SER A 45 10.93 7.60 13.62
C SER A 45 11.55 7.93 12.25
N ALA A 46 10.75 8.23 11.23
CA ALA A 46 11.25 8.52 9.88
C ALA A 46 11.46 10.03 9.68
N PHE A 47 12.64 10.52 10.05
CA PHE A 47 13.01 11.94 9.92
C PHE A 47 13.48 12.35 8.52
N ALA A 48 13.49 13.65 8.26
CA ALA A 48 13.98 14.28 7.02
C ALA A 48 13.30 13.68 5.77
N LEU A 49 14.04 13.43 4.68
CA LEU A 49 13.50 12.87 3.43
C LEU A 49 12.86 11.47 3.57
N SER A 50 13.03 10.80 4.71
CA SER A 50 12.30 9.56 5.02
C SER A 50 10.87 9.84 5.50
N ALA A 51 10.53 11.07 5.90
CA ALA A 51 9.19 11.48 6.38
C ALA A 51 8.17 11.67 5.26
N ILE A 52 8.63 11.82 4.02
CA ILE A 52 7.80 12.10 2.84
C ILE A 52 6.71 11.04 2.70
N GLY A 53 5.47 11.50 2.52
CA GLY A 53 4.30 10.63 2.37
C GLY A 53 3.79 10.00 3.67
N LYS A 54 4.31 10.40 4.83
CA LYS A 54 3.98 9.79 6.13
C LYS A 54 3.57 10.82 7.15
N ASN A 55 4.54 11.52 7.73
CA ASN A 55 4.28 12.56 8.71
C ASN A 55 5.11 13.77 8.31
N PRO A 56 4.52 14.77 7.63
CA PRO A 56 5.28 15.92 7.16
C PRO A 56 5.96 16.68 8.31
N ALA A 57 5.48 16.61 9.56
CA ALA A 57 6.15 17.27 10.68
C ALA A 57 7.56 16.72 10.97
N LEU A 58 7.84 15.47 10.57
CA LEU A 58 9.15 14.83 10.72
C LEU A 58 10.17 15.25 9.64
N LEU A 59 9.76 16.05 8.64
CA LEU A 59 10.69 16.60 7.65
C LEU A 59 11.71 17.52 8.29
N ASN A 60 11.33 18.21 9.37
CA ASN A 60 12.24 19.05 10.11
C ASN A 60 13.29 18.15 10.78
N SER A 61 14.53 18.21 10.30
CA SER A 61 15.60 17.36 10.82
C SER A 61 15.93 17.77 12.26
N LYS A 62 16.28 16.81 13.12
CA LYS A 62 16.90 17.09 14.43
C LYS A 62 18.30 17.73 14.32
N SER A 63 18.72 18.17 13.14
CA SER A 63 20.07 18.70 12.94
C SER A 63 20.24 20.02 13.71
N ASP A 64 21.37 20.14 14.39
CA ASP A 64 21.82 21.39 15.00
C ASP A 64 22.41 22.36 13.96
N SER A 65 22.62 21.91 12.72
CA SER A 65 23.06 22.78 11.63
C SER A 65 21.95 23.76 11.23
N VAL A 66 22.33 25.03 11.11
CA VAL A 66 21.43 26.13 10.74
C VAL A 66 20.95 25.97 9.30
N GLU A 67 21.80 25.44 8.42
CA GLU A 67 21.48 25.17 7.02
C GLU A 67 21.66 23.67 6.72
N ASN A 68 20.71 23.07 5.98
CA ASN A 68 20.78 21.66 5.57
C ASN A 68 20.15 21.47 4.19
N LEU A 69 20.86 20.80 3.27
CA LEU A 69 20.36 20.41 1.96
C LEU A 69 20.51 18.90 1.77
N MET A 70 19.40 18.21 1.52
CA MET A 70 19.39 16.77 1.30
C MET A 70 18.73 16.42 -0.03
N LEU A 71 19.23 15.34 -0.64
CA LEU A 71 18.70 14.74 -1.86
C LEU A 71 18.46 13.25 -1.61
N LYS A 72 17.34 12.71 -2.10
CA LYS A 72 17.05 11.27 -2.08
C LYS A 72 16.79 10.80 -3.50
N LEU A 73 17.70 9.98 -4.01
CA LEU A 73 17.67 9.43 -5.35
C LEU A 73 18.68 8.27 -5.48
N PRO A 74 18.27 7.06 -5.92
CA PRO A 74 16.87 6.58 -6.03
C PRO A 74 16.35 6.09 -4.67
N ASP A 75 15.02 6.03 -4.54
CA ASP A 75 14.33 5.27 -3.49
C ASP A 75 13.28 4.40 -4.17
N PHE A 76 13.39 3.09 -3.95
CA PHE A 76 12.59 2.08 -4.59
C PHE A 76 12.15 1.05 -3.55
N SER A 77 10.88 0.65 -3.63
CA SER A 77 10.36 -0.44 -2.83
C SER A 77 9.36 -1.27 -3.63
N PHE A 78 9.38 -2.56 -3.33
CA PHE A 78 8.51 -3.57 -3.91
C PHE A 78 7.95 -4.43 -2.77
N GLN A 79 6.67 -4.75 -2.85
CA GLN A 79 5.99 -5.67 -1.96
C GLN A 79 4.99 -6.51 -2.77
N LEU A 80 5.03 -7.82 -2.56
CA LEU A 80 4.03 -8.79 -2.99
C LEU A 80 3.67 -9.60 -1.76
N LEU A 81 2.49 -9.36 -1.19
CA LEU A 81 2.01 -10.03 0.01
C LEU A 81 0.81 -10.89 -0.37
N ASN A 82 0.71 -12.11 0.16
CA ASN A 82 -0.52 -12.89 0.02
C ASN A 82 -0.78 -13.78 1.25
N ASN A 83 -1.98 -14.34 1.39
CA ASN A 83 -2.30 -15.29 2.46
C ASN A 83 -2.40 -16.74 1.96
N SER A 84 -2.21 -17.00 0.67
CA SER A 84 -2.41 -18.31 0.05
C SER A 84 -1.10 -19.02 -0.29
N LEU A 85 -0.62 -18.89 -1.52
CA LEU A 85 0.46 -19.70 -2.08
C LEU A 85 1.79 -18.94 -2.07
N SER A 86 2.82 -19.56 -1.53
CA SER A 86 4.20 -19.14 -1.75
C SER A 86 4.67 -19.48 -3.16
N MET A 87 5.83 -18.94 -3.55
CA MET A 87 6.43 -19.31 -4.83
C MET A 87 6.81 -20.80 -4.88
N LYS A 88 7.11 -21.44 -3.73
CA LYS A 88 7.40 -22.88 -3.67
C LYS A 88 6.16 -23.70 -3.97
N GLU A 89 5.02 -23.37 -3.35
CA GLU A 89 3.75 -24.04 -3.63
C GLU A 89 3.27 -23.72 -5.06
N PHE A 90 3.37 -22.46 -5.48
CA PHE A 90 3.04 -22.05 -6.84
C PHE A 90 3.86 -22.84 -7.87
N THR A 91 5.18 -22.94 -7.69
CA THR A 91 6.04 -23.73 -8.59
C THR A 91 5.71 -25.22 -8.51
N HIS A 92 5.39 -25.74 -7.33
CA HIS A 92 5.00 -27.14 -7.16
C HIS A 92 3.70 -27.51 -7.92
N PHE A 93 2.69 -26.62 -7.89
CA PHE A 93 1.40 -26.85 -8.54
C PHE A 93 1.39 -26.43 -10.01
N PHE A 94 2.04 -25.31 -10.36
CA PHE A 94 1.91 -24.65 -11.66
C PHE A 94 3.24 -24.49 -12.43
N GLY A 95 4.39 -24.73 -11.81
CA GLY A 95 5.71 -24.51 -12.41
C GLY A 95 6.28 -25.71 -13.18
N ASN A 96 5.49 -26.75 -13.41
CA ASN A 96 5.93 -27.94 -14.14
C ASN A 96 5.88 -27.67 -15.65
N GLU A 97 6.87 -28.18 -16.41
CA GLU A 97 6.90 -28.05 -17.88
C GLU A 97 5.66 -28.66 -18.55
N ASN A 98 5.09 -29.69 -17.92
CA ASN A 98 3.87 -30.35 -18.36
C ASN A 98 2.77 -30.15 -17.32
N ALA A 99 1.52 -30.21 -17.76
CA ALA A 99 0.36 -30.18 -16.87
C ALA A 99 0.47 -31.29 -15.81
N LYS A 100 0.45 -30.89 -14.54
CA LYS A 100 0.48 -31.82 -13.40
C LYS A 100 -0.94 -32.27 -13.08
N TYR A 101 -1.18 -33.58 -13.16
CA TYR A 101 -2.41 -34.17 -12.61
C TYR A 101 -2.30 -34.22 -11.10
N LEU A 102 -3.21 -33.54 -10.41
CA LEU A 102 -3.22 -33.48 -8.95
C LEU A 102 -3.94 -34.70 -8.37
N SER A 103 -3.30 -35.36 -7.40
CA SER A 103 -3.98 -36.33 -6.55
C SER A 103 -5.09 -35.67 -5.72
N GLU A 104 -6.01 -36.46 -5.16
CA GLU A 104 -7.05 -35.94 -4.27
C GLU A 104 -6.46 -35.18 -3.07
N LYS A 105 -5.38 -35.72 -2.48
CA LYS A 105 -4.64 -35.04 -1.42
C LYS A 105 -4.10 -33.70 -1.89
N GLU A 106 -3.42 -33.65 -3.04
CA GLU A 106 -2.86 -32.40 -3.57
C GLU A 106 -3.94 -31.35 -3.93
N ARG A 107 -5.12 -31.79 -4.38
CA ARG A 107 -6.27 -30.89 -4.60
C ARG A 107 -6.77 -30.30 -3.28
N ASN A 108 -6.90 -31.13 -2.24
CA ASN A 108 -7.32 -30.69 -0.91
C ASN A 108 -6.27 -29.78 -0.27
N ASP A 109 -4.98 -30.10 -0.43
CA ASP A 109 -3.87 -29.26 0.02
C ASP A 109 -3.92 -27.89 -0.69
N LEU A 110 -4.11 -27.88 -2.01
CA LEU A 110 -4.22 -26.65 -2.79
C LEU A 110 -5.41 -25.79 -2.34
N LEU A 111 -6.59 -26.40 -2.15
CA LEU A 111 -7.77 -25.72 -1.60
C LEU A 111 -7.55 -25.21 -0.17
N GLY A 112 -6.74 -25.91 0.62
CA GLY A 112 -6.32 -25.52 1.96
C GLY A 112 -5.67 -24.14 2.01
N PHE A 113 -4.93 -23.74 0.98
CA PHE A 113 -4.31 -22.41 0.92
C PHE A 113 -5.32 -21.26 0.68
N PHE A 114 -6.56 -21.57 0.30
CA PHE A 114 -7.60 -20.58 0.00
C PHE A 114 -8.76 -20.59 1.01
N GLN A 115 -8.59 -21.21 2.20
CA GLN A 115 -9.65 -21.30 3.21
C GLN A 115 -10.20 -19.93 3.66
N GLU A 116 -9.35 -18.90 3.70
CA GLU A 116 -9.75 -17.51 4.03
C GLU A 116 -9.88 -16.62 2.78
N ASN A 117 -10.21 -17.21 1.63
CA ASN A 117 -10.06 -16.62 0.31
C ASN A 117 -8.60 -16.25 -0.01
N GLY A 118 -8.26 -16.21 -1.31
CA GLY A 118 -6.93 -15.83 -1.77
C GLY A 118 -6.79 -14.33 -1.85
N LYS A 119 -6.20 -13.71 -0.83
CA LYS A 119 -5.90 -12.27 -0.78
C LYS A 119 -4.48 -12.03 -1.25
N PHE A 120 -4.34 -11.23 -2.30
CA PHE A 120 -3.06 -10.79 -2.84
C PHE A 120 -3.01 -9.27 -2.81
N TYR A 121 -1.89 -8.76 -2.32
CA TYR A 121 -1.56 -7.34 -2.36
C TYR A 121 -0.22 -7.20 -3.07
N PHE A 122 -0.20 -6.31 -4.06
CA PHE A 122 1.02 -5.94 -4.77
C PHE A 122 1.20 -4.44 -4.68
N SER A 123 2.44 -4.00 -4.48
CA SER A 123 2.82 -2.60 -4.49
C SER A 123 4.24 -2.42 -4.98
N ILE A 124 4.40 -1.51 -5.93
CA ILE A 124 5.69 -0.94 -6.31
C ILE A 124 5.61 0.54 -6.00
N SER A 125 6.63 1.07 -5.33
CA SER A 125 6.79 2.49 -5.10
C SER A 125 8.18 2.91 -5.50
N ALA A 126 8.28 4.04 -6.20
CA ALA A 126 9.53 4.69 -6.51
C ALA A 126 9.44 6.17 -6.16
N ILE A 127 10.51 6.74 -5.65
CA ILE A 127 10.70 8.19 -5.52
C ILE A 127 11.90 8.51 -6.40
N PRO A 128 11.67 8.84 -7.68
CA PRO A 128 12.75 9.18 -8.59
C PRO A 128 13.57 10.37 -8.09
N LEU A 129 12.94 11.33 -7.42
CA LEU A 129 13.59 12.52 -6.88
C LEU A 129 12.87 13.00 -5.61
N ALA A 130 13.62 13.27 -4.56
CA ALA A 130 13.18 14.15 -3.49
C ALA A 130 14.33 15.04 -3.00
N ILE A 131 14.02 16.30 -2.74
CA ILE A 131 14.96 17.30 -2.26
C ILE A 131 14.35 18.02 -1.06
N SER A 132 15.15 18.31 -0.05
CA SER A 132 14.74 19.14 1.08
C SER A 132 15.79 20.16 1.42
N TYR A 133 15.34 21.37 1.75
CA TYR A 133 16.18 22.47 2.14
C TYR A 133 15.66 23.09 3.44
N THR A 134 16.55 23.22 4.42
CA THR A 134 16.28 23.86 5.71
C THR A 134 17.22 25.05 5.83
N PRO A 135 16.78 26.29 5.54
CA PRO A 135 17.65 27.47 5.62
C PRO A 135 17.94 27.93 7.06
N SER A 136 17.04 27.67 8.00
CA SER A 136 17.20 27.97 9.43
C SER A 136 16.14 27.23 10.26
N LYS A 137 16.38 27.10 11.57
CA LYS A 137 15.40 26.55 12.53
C LYS A 137 14.11 27.39 12.54
N GLU A 138 14.21 28.72 12.37
CA GLU A 138 13.08 29.64 12.37
C GLU A 138 12.21 29.54 11.12
N LEU A 139 12.82 29.31 9.95
CA LEU A 139 12.10 29.19 8.69
C LEU A 139 11.50 27.79 8.50
N GLY A 140 12.14 26.76 9.05
CA GLY A 140 11.73 25.37 8.90
C GLY A 140 12.24 24.74 7.60
N THR A 141 11.74 23.55 7.28
CA THR A 141 12.17 22.74 6.15
C THR A 141 11.15 22.81 5.02
N PHE A 142 11.64 23.07 3.81
CA PHE A 142 10.90 22.92 2.56
C PHE A 142 11.34 21.64 1.87
N ALA A 143 10.41 20.93 1.24
CA ALA A 143 10.76 19.77 0.42
C ALA A 143 9.91 19.69 -0.85
N PHE A 144 10.51 19.12 -1.88
CA PHE A 144 9.83 18.73 -3.11
C PHE A 144 10.12 17.26 -3.39
N SER A 145 9.12 16.52 -3.85
CA SER A 145 9.33 15.14 -4.31
C SER A 145 8.40 14.73 -5.43
N VAL A 146 8.87 13.77 -6.22
CA VAL A 146 8.09 13.02 -7.19
C VAL A 146 8.03 11.58 -6.71
N SER A 147 6.83 11.01 -6.61
CA SER A 147 6.63 9.62 -6.23
C SER A 147 5.67 8.91 -7.17
N ASP A 148 6.04 7.70 -7.57
CA ASP A 148 5.24 6.77 -8.36
C ASP A 148 4.82 5.61 -7.48
N ILE A 149 3.54 5.24 -7.53
CA ILE A 149 2.99 4.06 -6.85
C ILE A 149 2.09 3.31 -7.82
N ALA A 150 2.42 2.05 -8.07
CA ALA A 150 1.52 1.09 -8.70
C ALA A 150 1.13 0.06 -7.64
N ALA A 151 -0.17 -0.15 -7.43
CA ALA A 151 -0.64 -1.05 -6.40
C ALA A 151 -1.93 -1.74 -6.80
N ALA A 152 -2.09 -2.99 -6.36
CA ALA A 152 -3.29 -3.78 -6.61
C ALA A 152 -3.68 -4.63 -5.40
N ASN A 153 -4.98 -4.72 -5.14
CA ASN A 153 -5.62 -5.65 -4.23
C ASN A 153 -6.42 -6.66 -5.06
N ILE A 154 -6.16 -7.95 -4.86
CA ILE A 154 -6.89 -9.04 -5.52
C ILE A 154 -7.42 -9.98 -4.45
N ILE A 155 -8.70 -10.33 -4.54
CA ILE A 155 -9.32 -11.37 -3.72
C ILE A 155 -9.87 -12.42 -4.67
N ILE A 156 -9.46 -13.66 -4.47
CA ILE A 156 -9.91 -14.83 -5.21
C ILE A 156 -10.79 -15.65 -4.27
N ALA A 157 -12.08 -15.74 -4.57
CA ALA A 157 -13.00 -16.56 -3.80
C ALA A 157 -12.57 -18.03 -3.79
N LYS A 158 -12.65 -18.68 -2.63
CA LYS A 158 -12.35 -20.12 -2.49
C LYS A 158 -13.14 -20.97 -3.47
N ASP A 159 -14.42 -20.64 -3.67
CA ASP A 159 -15.33 -21.39 -4.54
C ASP A 159 -14.90 -21.34 -6.01
N LEU A 160 -14.20 -20.29 -6.44
CA LEU A 160 -13.64 -20.22 -7.79
C LEU A 160 -12.50 -21.24 -7.95
N ILE A 161 -11.66 -21.39 -6.93
CA ILE A 161 -10.59 -22.40 -6.90
C ILE A 161 -11.20 -23.81 -6.78
N ASP A 162 -12.20 -23.99 -5.92
CA ASP A 162 -12.94 -25.26 -5.76
C ASP A 162 -13.54 -25.73 -7.09
N LEU A 163 -14.30 -24.86 -7.76
CA LEU A 163 -14.87 -25.16 -9.08
C LEU A 163 -13.79 -25.49 -10.11
N SER A 164 -12.65 -24.80 -10.08
CA SER A 164 -11.57 -25.01 -11.04
C SER A 164 -10.79 -26.31 -10.82
N LEU A 165 -10.68 -26.78 -9.57
CA LEU A 165 -9.92 -27.98 -9.20
C LEU A 165 -10.75 -29.25 -9.14
N ILE A 166 -11.98 -29.14 -8.63
CA ILE A 166 -12.89 -30.27 -8.44
C ILE A 166 -13.85 -30.39 -9.61
N GLY A 167 -14.15 -29.28 -10.30
CA GLY A 167 -15.16 -29.25 -11.34
C GLY A 167 -16.56 -29.04 -10.76
N ASN A 168 -17.58 -29.33 -11.56
CA ASN A 168 -18.98 -29.07 -11.28
C ASN A 168 -19.69 -30.25 -10.59
N ASP A 169 -19.21 -30.65 -9.41
CA ASP A 169 -19.78 -31.74 -8.60
C ASP A 169 -21.29 -31.56 -8.38
N SER A 170 -22.06 -32.64 -8.51
CA SER A 170 -23.53 -32.60 -8.34
C SER A 170 -23.95 -32.19 -6.93
N GLY A 171 -24.99 -31.37 -6.83
CA GLY A 171 -25.57 -30.84 -5.59
C GLY A 171 -24.80 -29.69 -4.96
N ARG A 172 -23.75 -29.16 -5.60
CA ARG A 172 -22.95 -28.06 -5.06
C ARG A 172 -23.51 -26.69 -5.43
N VAL A 173 -23.25 -25.72 -4.57
CA VAL A 173 -23.50 -24.31 -4.81
C VAL A 173 -22.18 -23.57 -4.69
N TYR A 174 -21.85 -22.77 -5.70
CA TYR A 174 -20.66 -21.92 -5.73
C TYR A 174 -21.07 -20.45 -5.70
N SER A 175 -20.30 -19.64 -4.98
CA SER A 175 -20.43 -18.19 -4.98
C SER A 175 -19.06 -17.52 -5.07
N PHE A 176 -18.93 -16.58 -6.00
CA PHE A 176 -17.74 -15.76 -6.18
C PHE A 176 -17.91 -14.35 -5.61
N ASN A 177 -18.92 -14.12 -4.75
CA ASN A 177 -19.21 -12.80 -4.19
C ASN A 177 -18.04 -12.16 -3.45
N ASP A 178 -17.15 -13.00 -2.89
CA ASP A 178 -15.97 -12.55 -2.16
C ASP A 178 -14.80 -12.17 -3.09
N SER A 179 -14.89 -12.45 -4.40
CA SER A 179 -13.85 -12.05 -5.34
C SER A 179 -13.84 -10.54 -5.52
N GLY A 180 -12.65 -9.97 -5.63
CA GLY A 180 -12.46 -8.53 -5.67
C GLY A 180 -11.19 -8.16 -6.42
N PHE A 181 -11.21 -7.01 -7.09
CA PHE A 181 -10.04 -6.47 -7.76
C PHE A 181 -10.08 -4.94 -7.70
N LYS A 182 -8.96 -4.34 -7.27
CA LYS A 182 -8.71 -2.90 -7.39
C LYS A 182 -7.25 -2.69 -7.73
N GLY A 183 -6.97 -1.95 -8.79
CA GLY A 183 -5.63 -1.60 -9.23
C GLY A 183 -5.54 -0.12 -9.56
N TRP A 184 -4.35 0.45 -9.38
CA TRP A 184 -4.01 1.71 -10.00
C TRP A 184 -2.52 1.87 -10.28
N TRP A 185 -2.21 2.93 -11.00
CA TRP A 185 -0.89 3.56 -11.01
C TRP A 185 -1.03 5.08 -10.93
N LEU A 186 -0.42 5.64 -9.87
CA LEU A 186 -0.42 7.05 -9.57
C LEU A 186 1.02 7.60 -9.58
N ARG A 187 1.18 8.83 -10.06
CA ARG A 187 2.34 9.69 -9.80
C ARG A 187 1.87 10.93 -9.05
N SER A 188 2.63 11.34 -8.05
CA SER A 188 2.36 12.56 -7.29
C SER A 188 3.58 13.48 -7.26
N PHE A 189 3.32 14.76 -7.42
CA PHE A 189 4.24 15.86 -7.24
C PHE A 189 3.90 16.55 -5.93
N ASN A 190 4.83 16.52 -5.00
CA ASN A 190 4.60 16.91 -3.62
C ASN A 190 5.42 18.14 -3.28
N ILE A 191 4.79 19.12 -2.65
CA ILE A 191 5.46 20.25 -2.00
C ILE A 191 5.14 20.17 -0.53
N SER A 192 6.17 20.06 0.30
CA SER A 192 6.02 19.93 1.74
C SER A 192 6.72 21.04 2.49
N TYR A 193 6.15 21.38 3.64
CA TYR A 193 6.69 22.35 4.58
C TYR A 193 6.55 21.81 6.00
N ALA A 194 7.58 21.96 6.82
CA ALA A 194 7.56 21.56 8.22
C ALA A 194 8.34 22.54 9.08
N ARG A 195 7.87 22.76 10.30
CA ARG A 195 8.51 23.68 11.23
C ARG A 195 8.28 23.26 12.67
N GLN A 196 9.28 23.49 13.50
CA GLN A 196 9.15 23.50 14.95
C GLN A 196 8.39 24.75 15.40
N ILE A 197 7.19 24.57 15.94
CA ILE A 197 6.28 25.65 16.34
C ILE A 197 6.33 25.95 17.84
N TYR A 198 6.94 25.06 18.62
CA TYR A 198 7.17 25.24 20.05
C TYR A 198 8.43 24.49 20.47
N GLU A 199 9.20 25.12 21.35
CA GLU A 199 10.40 24.55 21.96
C GLU A 199 10.57 25.12 23.37
N LYS A 200 10.99 24.27 24.31
CA LYS A 200 11.31 24.64 25.68
C LYS A 200 12.35 23.70 26.26
N GLU A 201 13.27 24.25 27.02
CA GLU A 201 14.34 23.49 27.67
C GLU A 201 13.84 22.51 28.75
N SER A 202 12.72 22.82 29.42
CA SER A 202 12.19 22.02 30.53
C SER A 202 10.66 21.98 30.61
N GLY A 203 10.12 20.88 31.15
CA GLY A 203 8.70 20.61 31.30
C GLY A 203 8.18 19.55 30.32
N LEU A 204 6.97 19.01 30.61
CA LEU A 204 6.42 17.80 29.97
C LEU A 204 6.57 17.72 28.44
N LEU A 205 6.33 18.83 27.74
CA LEU A 205 6.51 18.96 26.28
C LEU A 205 7.79 19.77 26.03
N LYS A 206 8.80 19.15 25.44
CA LYS A 206 10.07 19.79 25.04
C LYS A 206 9.94 20.50 23.71
N SER A 207 9.42 19.83 22.70
CA SER A 207 9.22 20.42 21.37
C SER A 207 7.93 19.93 20.71
N LEU A 208 7.41 20.75 19.80
CA LEU A 208 6.31 20.41 18.92
C LEU A 208 6.59 20.96 17.53
N SER A 209 6.51 20.09 16.54
CA SER A 209 6.60 20.38 15.12
C SER A 209 5.27 20.11 14.44
N ALA A 210 4.99 20.91 13.41
CA ALA A 210 3.85 20.73 12.53
C ALA A 210 4.35 20.72 11.08
N GLY A 211 3.67 19.98 10.22
CA GLY A 211 3.98 19.96 8.79
C GLY A 211 2.76 19.74 7.93
N ILE A 212 2.89 20.14 6.67
CA ILE A 212 1.89 20.01 5.62
C ILE A 212 2.56 19.57 4.32
N THR A 213 1.86 18.75 3.54
CA THR A 213 2.21 18.46 2.14
C THR A 213 1.03 18.78 1.25
N LEU A 214 1.26 19.46 0.13
CA LEU A 214 0.31 19.59 -0.97
C LEU A 214 0.72 18.67 -2.10
N LYS A 215 -0.24 17.96 -2.69
CA LYS A 215 -0.02 16.97 -3.75
C LYS A 215 -0.79 17.34 -5.00
N PHE A 216 -0.11 17.30 -6.13
CA PHE A 216 -0.72 17.19 -7.44
C PHE A 216 -0.53 15.77 -7.96
N ILE A 217 -1.60 15.12 -8.38
CA ILE A 217 -1.63 13.69 -8.64
C ILE A 217 -2.08 13.45 -10.06
N THR A 218 -1.33 12.63 -10.78
CA THR A 218 -1.65 12.11 -12.10
C THR A 218 -1.87 10.61 -11.98
N GLY A 219 -3.07 10.14 -12.32
CA GLY A 219 -3.40 8.73 -12.42
C GLY A 219 -3.24 8.25 -13.85
N TYR A 220 -2.53 7.13 -14.06
CA TYR A 220 -2.33 6.54 -15.38
C TYR A 220 -3.20 5.30 -15.61
N GLU A 221 -3.55 4.61 -14.53
CA GLU A 221 -4.38 3.42 -14.58
C GLU A 221 -5.27 3.38 -13.34
N TYR A 222 -6.52 3.01 -13.55
CA TYR A 222 -7.43 2.58 -12.50
C TYR A 222 -8.32 1.48 -13.03
N SER A 223 -8.48 0.43 -12.25
CA SER A 223 -9.37 -0.68 -12.56
C SER A 223 -10.01 -1.21 -11.29
N GLU A 224 -11.32 -1.43 -11.28
CA GLU A 224 -12.05 -1.97 -10.13
C GLU A 224 -13.19 -2.91 -10.58
N LEU A 225 -13.32 -4.04 -9.89
CA LEU A 225 -14.54 -4.82 -9.86
C LEU A 225 -15.48 -4.19 -8.82
N GLU A 226 -16.40 -3.33 -9.27
CA GLU A 226 -17.28 -2.55 -8.38
C GLU A 226 -18.33 -3.44 -7.72
N LYS A 227 -18.80 -4.45 -8.45
CA LYS A 227 -19.83 -5.38 -7.99
C LYS A 227 -19.60 -6.76 -8.56
N LEU A 228 -19.77 -7.78 -7.73
CA LEU A 228 -19.89 -9.17 -8.15
C LEU A 228 -20.89 -9.89 -7.24
N GLU A 229 -22.04 -10.24 -7.81
CA GLU A 229 -23.02 -11.12 -7.22
C GLU A 229 -23.13 -12.35 -8.11
N SER A 230 -22.95 -13.51 -7.53
CA SER A 230 -22.87 -14.76 -8.26
C SER A 230 -23.36 -15.91 -7.40
N ARG A 231 -24.16 -16.76 -8.04
CA ARG A 231 -24.62 -18.01 -7.46
C ARG A 231 -24.79 -19.02 -8.56
N PHE A 232 -24.04 -20.12 -8.46
CA PHE A 232 -24.07 -21.23 -9.39
C PHE A 232 -24.50 -22.47 -8.62
N HIS A 233 -25.42 -23.24 -9.18
CA HIS A 233 -25.87 -24.50 -8.63
C HIS A 233 -25.73 -25.58 -9.69
N THR A 234 -25.03 -26.65 -9.33
CA THR A 234 -24.81 -27.84 -10.14
C THR A 234 -25.82 -28.89 -9.71
N GLY A 235 -26.93 -29.02 -10.44
CA GLY A 235 -28.02 -29.95 -10.15
C GLY A 235 -27.78 -31.37 -10.65
N GLU A 236 -28.82 -32.21 -10.56
CA GLU A 236 -28.82 -33.56 -11.11
C GLU A 236 -28.47 -33.56 -12.62
N ASN A 237 -27.79 -34.61 -13.07
CA ASN A 237 -27.25 -34.74 -14.44
C ASN A 237 -26.24 -33.63 -14.84
N SER A 238 -25.56 -33.03 -13.86
CA SER A 238 -24.57 -31.96 -14.08
C SER A 238 -25.16 -30.68 -14.70
N ALA A 239 -26.47 -30.48 -14.58
CA ALA A 239 -27.13 -29.27 -15.05
C ALA A 239 -26.66 -28.06 -14.23
N ILE A 240 -26.21 -27.00 -14.89
CA ILE A 240 -25.74 -25.78 -14.25
C ILE A 240 -26.82 -24.71 -14.34
N THR A 241 -27.25 -24.20 -13.19
CA THR A 241 -28.15 -23.05 -13.08
C THR A 241 -27.39 -21.94 -12.38
N GLY A 242 -27.56 -20.69 -12.81
CA GLY A 242 -26.93 -19.61 -12.07
C GLY A 242 -27.40 -18.22 -12.45
N ASN A 243 -27.08 -17.30 -11.54
CA ASN A 243 -27.14 -15.87 -11.76
C ASN A 243 -25.73 -15.29 -11.59
N LEU A 244 -25.38 -14.36 -12.48
CA LEU A 244 -24.14 -13.61 -12.43
C LEU A 244 -24.43 -12.15 -12.75
N VAL A 245 -24.20 -11.29 -11.78
CA VAL A 245 -24.21 -9.83 -11.93
C VAL A 245 -22.81 -9.33 -11.61
N ALA A 246 -22.15 -8.69 -12.57
CA ALA A 246 -20.81 -8.15 -12.37
C ALA A 246 -20.67 -6.80 -13.05
N ASN A 247 -20.07 -5.84 -12.35
CA ASN A 247 -19.80 -4.51 -12.89
C ASN A 247 -18.33 -4.19 -12.68
N THR A 248 -17.63 -3.81 -13.73
CA THR A 248 -16.25 -3.30 -13.64
C THR A 248 -16.18 -1.89 -14.17
N VAL A 249 -15.26 -1.11 -13.61
CA VAL A 249 -14.94 0.23 -14.12
C VAL A 249 -13.45 0.35 -14.30
N SER A 250 -13.03 1.05 -15.34
CA SER A 250 -11.63 1.36 -15.58
C SER A 250 -11.43 2.73 -16.20
N SER A 251 -10.20 3.24 -16.07
CA SER A 251 -9.71 4.42 -16.75
C SER A 251 -8.22 4.22 -17.00
N PHE A 252 -7.82 4.41 -18.25
CA PHE A 252 -6.45 4.15 -18.70
C PHE A 252 -5.86 5.38 -19.38
N SER A 253 -4.55 5.56 -19.24
CA SER A 253 -3.82 6.56 -20.00
C SER A 253 -4.04 6.28 -21.49
N PRO A 254 -4.39 7.30 -22.30
CA PRO A 254 -4.48 7.13 -23.75
C PRO A 254 -3.21 6.52 -24.36
N ASP A 255 -2.04 6.77 -23.76
CA ASP A 255 -0.74 6.29 -24.24
C ASP A 255 -0.53 4.77 -24.07
N PHE A 256 -1.38 4.09 -23.29
CA PHE A 256 -1.38 2.63 -23.28
C PHE A 256 -1.96 2.03 -24.56
N GLY A 257 -2.75 2.77 -25.33
CA GLY A 257 -3.37 2.25 -26.55
C GLY A 257 -4.33 1.09 -26.28
N VAL A 258 -5.07 1.12 -25.16
CA VAL A 258 -6.02 0.06 -24.79
C VAL A 258 -7.13 -0.01 -25.84
N GLU A 259 -7.28 -1.18 -26.45
CA GLU A 259 -8.36 -1.49 -27.38
C GLU A 259 -9.50 -2.17 -26.63
N TYR A 260 -10.72 -1.69 -26.86
CA TYR A 260 -11.92 -2.25 -26.25
C TYR A 260 -12.70 -3.06 -27.30
N ASP A 261 -13.26 -4.20 -26.91
CA ASP A 261 -14.05 -5.07 -27.78
C ASP A 261 -15.28 -4.40 -28.40
N PHE A 262 -15.86 -3.41 -27.70
CA PHE A 262 -16.98 -2.61 -28.19
C PHE A 262 -16.56 -1.40 -29.05
N ASP A 263 -15.28 -1.00 -29.05
CA ASP A 263 -14.75 0.11 -29.85
C ASP A 263 -13.80 -0.41 -30.93
N LYS A 264 -14.22 -0.34 -32.20
CA LYS A 264 -13.44 -0.84 -33.35
C LYS A 264 -12.21 0.01 -33.71
N LYS A 265 -11.85 0.98 -32.88
CA LYS A 265 -10.71 1.87 -33.10
C LYS A 265 -9.43 1.25 -32.58
N THR A 266 -8.46 1.08 -33.48
CA THR A 266 -7.08 0.82 -33.10
C THR A 266 -6.46 2.08 -32.49
N LYS A 267 -5.77 1.92 -31.36
CA LYS A 267 -5.12 3.03 -30.66
C LYS A 267 -3.62 2.75 -30.55
N PRO A 268 -2.74 3.61 -31.08
CA PRO A 268 -1.31 3.42 -30.94
C PRO A 268 -0.91 3.59 -29.47
N SER A 269 -0.04 2.71 -28.97
CA SER A 269 0.62 2.94 -27.69
C SER A 269 1.81 3.88 -27.89
N ASN A 270 1.88 4.92 -27.05
CA ASN A 270 2.99 5.88 -26.97
C ASN A 270 3.64 5.85 -25.58
N PHE A 271 3.67 4.67 -24.95
CA PHE A 271 4.12 4.52 -23.57
C PHE A 271 5.52 5.10 -23.33
N ASN A 272 5.62 6.04 -22.40
CA ASN A 272 6.87 6.61 -21.92
C ASN A 272 6.80 6.89 -20.42
N LEU A 273 7.58 6.16 -19.63
CA LEU A 273 7.57 6.23 -18.17
C LEU A 273 7.74 7.66 -17.60
N LEU A 274 8.43 8.56 -18.31
CA LEU A 274 8.68 9.93 -17.87
C LEU A 274 7.56 10.89 -18.29
N TYR A 275 6.96 10.68 -19.45
CA TYR A 275 5.98 11.58 -20.06
C TYR A 275 4.81 10.77 -20.62
N MET A 276 3.74 10.65 -19.85
CA MET A 276 2.48 10.05 -20.28
C MET A 276 1.32 11.01 -20.05
N GLU A 277 0.33 10.96 -20.94
CA GLU A 277 -0.94 11.63 -20.73
C GLU A 277 -1.68 10.95 -19.56
N PRO A 278 -2.03 11.69 -18.49
CA PRO A 278 -2.75 11.12 -17.36
C PRO A 278 -4.19 10.77 -17.74
N ALA A 279 -4.67 9.66 -17.22
CA ALA A 279 -6.06 9.24 -17.31
C ALA A 279 -6.97 9.99 -16.33
N GLY A 280 -6.40 10.34 -15.18
CA GLY A 280 -7.06 11.10 -14.13
C GLY A 280 -6.14 12.12 -13.48
N ILE A 281 -6.74 13.18 -12.95
CA ILE A 281 -6.05 14.25 -12.23
C ILE A 281 -6.65 14.36 -10.83
N GLY A 282 -5.79 14.49 -9.82
CA GLY A 282 -6.18 14.60 -8.43
C GLY A 282 -5.33 15.57 -7.64
N TYR A 283 -5.81 15.86 -6.44
CA TYR A 283 -5.13 16.70 -5.48
C TYR A 283 -5.24 16.06 -4.10
N GLY A 284 -4.21 16.22 -3.28
CA GLY A 284 -4.12 15.64 -1.94
C GLY A 284 -3.43 16.56 -0.94
N ILE A 285 -3.68 16.36 0.35
CA ILE A 285 -3.04 17.12 1.44
C ILE A 285 -2.63 16.17 2.59
N ASP A 286 -1.36 16.21 3.00
CA ASP A 286 -0.93 15.58 4.25
C ASP A 286 -0.87 16.62 5.37
N LEU A 287 -1.29 16.24 6.58
CA LEU A 287 -1.11 17.03 7.79
C LEU A 287 -0.40 16.18 8.85
N GLY A 288 0.58 16.77 9.53
CA GLY A 288 1.39 16.06 10.50
C GLY A 288 1.74 16.91 11.71
N PHE A 289 1.89 16.23 12.84
CA PHE A 289 2.39 16.75 14.10
C PHE A 289 3.41 15.75 14.67
N TYR A 290 4.43 16.30 15.33
CA TYR A 290 5.43 15.52 16.02
C TYR A 290 5.84 16.25 17.29
N SER A 291 5.98 15.53 18.40
CA SER A 291 6.36 16.12 19.67
C SER A 291 7.40 15.28 20.39
N GLU A 292 8.31 15.96 21.07
CA GLU A 292 9.27 15.34 21.99
C GLU A 292 8.90 15.68 23.42
N LEU A 293 8.83 14.66 24.27
CA LEU A 293 8.50 14.80 25.68
C LEU A 293 9.78 14.81 26.52
N GLU A 294 9.68 15.38 27.72
CA GLU A 294 10.81 15.51 28.64
C GLU A 294 11.44 14.17 29.02
N ASN A 295 10.60 13.14 29.14
CA ASN A 295 11.00 11.79 29.49
C ASN A 295 11.69 11.02 28.33
N GLY A 296 11.85 11.62 27.14
CA GLY A 296 12.48 10.98 25.97
C GLY A 296 11.51 10.22 25.06
N LEU A 297 10.21 10.21 25.38
CA LEU A 297 9.17 9.69 24.51
C LEU A 297 8.88 10.70 23.40
N ASN A 298 8.93 10.25 22.15
CA ASN A 298 8.48 11.03 21.00
C ASN A 298 7.14 10.50 20.53
N LEU A 299 6.26 11.41 20.12
CA LEU A 299 4.93 11.08 19.62
C LEU A 299 4.72 11.72 18.25
N GLY A 300 4.10 10.97 17.35
CA GLY A 300 3.72 11.43 16.02
C GLY A 300 2.23 11.23 15.78
N LEU A 301 1.60 12.19 15.11
CA LEU A 301 0.23 12.12 14.64
C LEU A 301 0.17 12.68 13.24
N ALA A 302 -0.40 11.95 12.29
CA ALA A 302 -0.62 12.45 10.94
C ALA A 302 -1.96 11.96 10.38
N ILE A 303 -2.55 12.78 9.52
CA ILE A 303 -3.58 12.35 8.58
C ILE A 303 -2.97 12.61 7.21
N THR A 304 -2.64 11.54 6.51
CA THR A 304 -2.09 11.70 5.17
C THR A 304 -3.21 11.93 4.18
N ASP A 305 -2.81 12.54 3.07
CA ASP A 305 -3.27 12.67 1.69
C ASP A 305 -4.73 13.02 1.35
N ILE A 306 -5.39 13.75 2.21
CA ILE A 306 -6.79 14.16 2.06
C ILE A 306 -7.08 14.75 0.66
N GLY A 307 -8.07 14.20 -0.08
CA GLY A 307 -8.29 14.47 -1.49
C GLY A 307 -8.95 13.34 -2.31
N ALA A 308 -8.91 13.49 -3.63
CA ALA A 308 -9.53 12.60 -4.60
C ALA A 308 -8.85 12.73 -5.98
N ILE A 309 -9.10 11.76 -6.85
CA ILE A 309 -8.75 11.77 -8.27
C ILE A 309 -10.04 11.79 -9.08
N ASN A 310 -10.11 12.66 -10.07
CA ASN A 310 -11.12 12.60 -11.12
C ASN A 310 -10.53 11.89 -12.34
N TRP A 311 -11.15 10.79 -12.75
CA TRP A 311 -10.79 10.01 -13.92
C TRP A 311 -11.68 10.44 -15.08
N SER A 312 -11.07 10.90 -16.17
CA SER A 312 -11.79 11.57 -17.27
C SER A 312 -11.35 11.13 -18.66
N LYS A 313 -10.39 10.21 -18.76
CA LYS A 313 -9.91 9.67 -20.04
C LYS A 313 -10.09 8.17 -20.08
N GLU A 314 -10.49 7.68 -21.26
CA GLU A 314 -10.70 6.26 -21.53
C GLU A 314 -11.49 5.56 -20.40
N THR A 315 -12.52 6.25 -19.91
CA THR A 315 -13.38 5.80 -18.81
C THR A 315 -14.40 4.82 -19.35
N VAL A 316 -14.29 3.56 -18.92
CA VAL A 316 -15.09 2.45 -19.44
C VAL A 316 -15.75 1.69 -18.30
N ARG A 317 -16.96 1.20 -18.57
CA ARG A 317 -17.66 0.25 -17.69
C ARG A 317 -18.01 -1.00 -18.48
N TYR A 318 -17.84 -2.15 -17.86
CA TYR A 318 -18.45 -3.39 -18.31
C TYR A 318 -19.52 -3.83 -17.33
N ASP A 319 -20.72 -4.04 -17.83
CA ASP A 319 -21.85 -4.56 -17.06
C ASP A 319 -22.24 -5.95 -17.57
N LEU A 320 -22.41 -6.87 -16.63
CA LEU A 320 -22.89 -8.23 -16.86
C LEU A 320 -24.08 -8.46 -15.94
N ASN A 321 -25.20 -8.89 -16.52
CA ASN A 321 -26.34 -9.39 -15.78
C ASN A 321 -26.92 -10.57 -16.56
N SER A 322 -26.71 -11.76 -16.02
CA SER A 322 -27.03 -13.00 -16.69
C SER A 322 -27.72 -13.97 -15.76
N ASN A 323 -28.77 -14.60 -16.27
CA ASN A 323 -29.33 -15.82 -15.73
C ASN A 323 -29.14 -16.89 -16.77
N PHE A 324 -28.62 -18.04 -16.37
CA PHE A 324 -28.34 -19.12 -17.30
C PHE A 324 -28.73 -20.49 -16.76
N PHE A 325 -29.01 -21.37 -17.71
CA PHE A 325 -29.30 -22.77 -17.50
C PHE A 325 -28.60 -23.58 -18.58
N VAL A 326 -27.81 -24.57 -18.18
CA VAL A 326 -27.11 -25.49 -19.07
C VAL A 326 -27.33 -26.91 -18.54
N ASP A 327 -28.21 -27.66 -19.16
CA ASP A 327 -28.51 -29.06 -18.85
C ASP A 327 -27.54 -30.05 -19.47
N ASP A 328 -26.73 -29.63 -20.45
CA ASP A 328 -25.64 -30.45 -21.01
C ASP A 328 -24.46 -29.57 -21.45
N ILE A 329 -23.34 -29.65 -20.70
CA ILE A 329 -22.11 -28.90 -21.00
C ILE A 329 -21.34 -29.50 -22.19
N LEU A 330 -21.64 -30.73 -22.62
CA LEU A 330 -20.99 -31.37 -23.77
C LEU A 330 -21.61 -30.89 -25.09
N ASP A 331 -22.85 -30.40 -25.07
CA ASP A 331 -23.47 -29.73 -26.21
C ASP A 331 -22.82 -28.37 -26.49
N ARG A 332 -22.21 -28.24 -27.66
CA ARG A 332 -21.58 -27.00 -28.12
C ARG A 332 -22.56 -25.83 -28.16
N LYS A 333 -23.80 -26.02 -28.61
CA LYS A 333 -24.78 -24.93 -28.71
C LYS A 333 -25.13 -24.38 -27.33
N LYS A 334 -25.24 -25.25 -26.33
CA LYS A 334 -25.53 -24.85 -24.95
C LYS A 334 -24.35 -24.13 -24.31
N ARG A 335 -23.12 -24.60 -24.56
CA ARG A 335 -21.91 -23.85 -24.17
C ARG A 335 -21.82 -22.48 -24.84
N ASP A 336 -22.04 -22.41 -26.15
CA ASP A 336 -22.00 -21.14 -26.89
C ASP A 336 -23.08 -20.19 -26.35
N SER A 337 -24.27 -20.69 -26.03
CA SER A 337 -25.33 -19.92 -25.37
C SER A 337 -24.92 -19.41 -23.99
N LEU A 338 -24.26 -20.25 -23.18
CA LEU A 338 -23.72 -19.84 -21.88
C LEU A 338 -22.69 -18.72 -22.05
N ILE A 339 -21.67 -18.94 -22.88
CA ILE A 339 -20.61 -17.97 -23.16
C ILE A 339 -21.21 -16.64 -23.60
N ASN A 340 -22.13 -16.66 -24.57
CA ASN A 340 -22.79 -15.46 -25.06
C ASN A 340 -23.64 -14.76 -23.99
N SER A 341 -24.30 -15.53 -23.11
CA SER A 341 -25.05 -14.98 -21.99
C SER A 341 -24.16 -14.37 -20.91
N THR A 342 -22.89 -14.79 -20.83
CA THR A 342 -21.90 -14.29 -19.86
C THR A 342 -20.97 -13.23 -20.42
N ASN A 343 -21.14 -12.84 -21.69
CA ASN A 343 -20.38 -11.72 -22.26
C ASN A 343 -20.84 -10.41 -21.63
N ALA A 344 -19.91 -9.74 -20.95
CA ALA A 344 -20.16 -8.42 -20.40
C ALA A 344 -20.33 -7.40 -21.54
N LYS A 345 -21.19 -6.40 -21.34
CA LYS A 345 -21.38 -5.30 -22.28
C LYS A 345 -20.55 -4.12 -21.82
N GLY A 346 -19.58 -3.73 -22.64
CA GLY A 346 -18.73 -2.58 -22.38
C GLY A 346 -19.27 -1.32 -23.06
N ASP A 347 -19.16 -0.19 -22.37
CA ASP A 347 -19.47 1.14 -22.90
C ASP A 347 -18.54 2.20 -22.30
N TYR A 348 -18.34 3.29 -23.05
CA TYR A 348 -17.76 4.51 -22.51
C TYR A 348 -18.71 5.15 -21.49
N ILE A 349 -18.16 5.59 -20.37
CA ILE A 349 -18.90 6.32 -19.35
C ILE A 349 -18.34 7.73 -19.17
N SER A 350 -19.11 8.59 -18.52
CA SER A 350 -18.62 9.90 -18.08
C SER A 350 -17.51 9.76 -17.04
N ASP A 351 -16.86 10.89 -16.75
CA ASP A 351 -15.92 11.03 -15.66
C ASP A 351 -16.46 10.45 -14.35
N PHE A 352 -15.55 9.86 -13.57
CA PHE A 352 -15.85 9.39 -12.22
C PHE A 352 -14.72 9.77 -11.27
N SER A 353 -15.07 10.03 -10.01
CA SER A 353 -14.09 10.32 -8.98
C SER A 353 -13.89 9.12 -8.08
N LYS A 354 -12.62 8.79 -7.84
CA LYS A 354 -12.26 7.89 -6.75
C LYS A 354 -11.55 8.71 -5.69
N PRO A 355 -11.92 8.49 -4.42
CA PRO A 355 -11.16 9.10 -3.38
C PRO A 355 -9.76 8.54 -3.38
N LEU A 356 -8.89 9.18 -2.65
CA LEU A 356 -7.58 8.64 -2.46
C LEU A 356 -7.53 7.77 -1.15
N PRO A 357 -6.48 6.98 -0.87
CA PRO A 357 -6.43 5.94 0.18
C PRO A 357 -6.10 6.45 1.59
N SER A 358 -7.11 6.94 2.35
CA SER A 358 -6.83 7.73 3.57
C SER A 358 -6.35 6.95 4.74
N ALA A 359 -5.40 7.52 5.48
CA ALA A 359 -4.92 6.96 6.71
C ALA A 359 -4.74 8.00 7.83
N LEU A 360 -5.26 7.66 9.01
CA LEU A 360 -4.80 8.20 10.28
C LEU A 360 -3.56 7.42 10.72
N ARG A 361 -2.54 8.13 11.18
CA ARG A 361 -1.27 7.56 11.64
C ARG A 361 -0.94 8.09 13.02
N PHE A 362 -0.71 7.18 13.95
CA PHE A 362 -0.20 7.48 15.28
C PHE A 362 1.07 6.69 15.51
N GLY A 363 2.08 7.33 16.11
CA GLY A 363 3.36 6.70 16.35
C GLY A 363 3.96 7.15 17.67
N ALA A 364 4.73 6.27 18.29
CA ALA A 364 5.55 6.56 19.44
C ALA A 364 6.96 6.02 19.22
N SER A 365 7.99 6.76 19.63
CA SER A 365 9.36 6.26 19.62
C SER A 365 10.10 6.63 20.90
N TYR A 366 11.08 5.81 21.25
CA TYR A 366 11.86 5.96 22.47
C TYR A 366 13.31 5.56 22.23
N GLU A 367 14.24 6.46 22.51
CA GLU A 367 15.67 6.18 22.40
C GLU A 367 16.16 5.54 23.71
N LEU A 368 16.21 4.21 23.71
CA LEU A 368 16.50 3.41 24.89
C LEU A 368 17.94 3.59 25.39
N SER A 369 18.88 3.84 24.48
CA SER A 369 20.29 4.09 24.81
C SER A 369 20.52 5.37 25.63
N GLN A 370 19.59 6.35 25.59
CA GLN A 370 19.66 7.52 26.48
C GLN A 370 19.34 7.20 27.94
N ARG A 371 18.87 5.99 28.24
CA ARG A 371 18.51 5.54 29.59
C ARG A 371 19.35 4.40 30.11
N ILE A 372 19.89 3.60 29.21
CA ILE A 372 20.69 2.42 29.53
C ILE A 372 22.05 2.63 28.87
N GLU A 373 23.02 3.09 29.66
CA GLU A 373 24.35 3.46 29.19
C GLU A 373 25.14 2.26 28.64
N GLU A 374 24.78 1.04 29.05
CA GLU A 374 25.42 -0.20 28.60
C GLU A 374 25.06 -0.61 27.16
N ILE A 375 24.08 0.06 26.54
CA ILE A 375 23.72 -0.19 25.14
C ILE A 375 24.70 0.58 24.25
N PRO A 376 25.58 -0.10 23.50
CA PRO A 376 26.50 0.61 22.61
C PRO A 376 25.71 1.26 21.47
N GLY A 377 25.96 2.55 21.25
CA GLY A 377 25.34 3.36 20.21
C GLY A 377 23.90 3.75 20.47
N VAL A 378 23.19 3.99 19.38
CA VAL A 378 21.81 4.50 19.40
C VAL A 378 20.84 3.35 19.17
N LEU A 379 20.05 3.01 20.19
CA LEU A 379 18.94 2.08 20.07
C LEU A 379 17.61 2.83 20.22
N LEU A 380 16.86 2.90 19.12
CA LEU A 380 15.52 3.49 19.08
C LEU A 380 14.48 2.39 18.90
N LEU A 381 13.49 2.38 19.79
CA LEU A 381 12.29 1.55 19.68
C LEU A 381 11.13 2.40 19.15
N ALA A 382 10.26 1.81 18.34
CA ALA A 382 9.11 2.48 17.76
C ALA A 382 7.86 1.58 17.79
N LEU A 383 6.71 2.21 17.97
CA LEU A 383 5.38 1.60 17.88
C LEU A 383 4.51 2.50 17.01
N ASP A 384 3.90 1.92 15.98
CA ASP A 384 3.01 2.64 15.06
C ASP A 384 1.65 1.96 14.96
N TYR A 385 0.60 2.80 14.89
CA TYR A 385 -0.76 2.45 14.56
C TYR A 385 -1.20 3.23 13.33
N ASN A 386 -1.66 2.54 12.28
CA ASN A 386 -2.15 3.16 11.06
C ASN A 386 -3.55 2.63 10.74
N GLN A 387 -4.53 3.52 10.57
CA GLN A 387 -5.92 3.18 10.31
C GLN A 387 -6.36 3.77 8.98
N GLY A 388 -6.69 2.92 8.01
CA GLY A 388 -7.23 3.36 6.74
C GLY A 388 -8.72 3.71 6.83
N PHE A 389 -9.18 4.71 6.07
CA PHE A 389 -10.59 5.09 5.97
C PHE A 389 -11.32 4.42 4.79
N ASN A 390 -10.59 3.74 3.90
CA ASN A 390 -11.15 3.00 2.77
C ASN A 390 -10.27 1.81 2.37
N ASP A 391 -10.74 1.05 1.37
CA ASP A 391 -10.10 -0.18 0.89
C ASP A 391 -9.58 -0.01 -0.55
N LEU A 392 -9.07 1.17 -0.88
CA LEU A 392 -8.38 1.42 -2.14
C LEU A 392 -6.98 0.77 -2.13
N PRO A 393 -6.30 0.64 -3.29
CA PRO A 393 -4.98 0.03 -3.33
C PRO A 393 -3.99 0.66 -2.33
N GLY A 394 -3.28 -0.18 -1.57
CA GLY A 394 -2.36 0.26 -0.50
C GLY A 394 -3.03 0.75 0.79
N ASN A 395 -4.36 0.70 0.89
CA ASN A 395 -5.11 1.02 2.10
C ASN A 395 -5.96 -0.16 2.57
N SER A 396 -6.28 -0.14 3.86
CA SER A 396 -7.28 -1.03 4.43
C SER A 396 -7.92 -0.40 5.66
N ARG A 397 -9.21 -0.71 5.83
CA ARG A 397 -9.94 -0.44 7.08
C ARG A 397 -9.52 -1.34 8.25
N ILE A 398 -8.74 -2.39 8.00
CA ILE A 398 -8.08 -3.14 9.06
C ILE A 398 -6.88 -2.31 9.53
N PRO A 399 -6.69 -2.05 10.83
CA PRO A 399 -5.55 -1.28 11.29
C PRO A 399 -4.23 -2.05 11.11
N ARG A 400 -3.16 -1.33 10.78
CA ARG A 400 -1.78 -1.83 10.86
C ARG A 400 -1.16 -1.41 12.18
N ILE A 401 -0.66 -2.37 12.92
CA ILE A 401 0.15 -2.18 14.12
C ILE A 401 1.55 -2.68 13.81
N GLY A 402 2.55 -1.85 14.08
CA GLY A 402 3.96 -2.19 13.90
C GLY A 402 4.75 -1.90 15.16
N PHE A 403 5.70 -2.78 15.47
CA PHE A 403 6.74 -2.53 16.47
C PHE A 403 8.09 -2.68 15.79
N GLY A 404 8.98 -1.71 15.97
CA GLY A 404 10.26 -1.64 15.26
C GLY A 404 11.41 -1.22 16.16
N ALA A 405 12.61 -1.62 15.78
CA ALA A 405 13.86 -1.22 16.40
C ALA A 405 14.86 -0.77 15.34
N PHE A 406 15.55 0.32 15.64
CA PHE A 406 16.72 0.82 14.91
C PHE A 406 17.90 0.81 15.86
N TRP A 407 18.99 0.15 15.46
CA TRP A 407 20.21 0.10 16.25
C TRP A 407 21.41 0.51 15.42
N HIS A 408 22.02 1.63 15.78
CA HIS A 408 23.26 2.13 15.21
C HIS A 408 24.37 2.01 16.25
N PRO A 409 25.21 0.97 16.19
CA PRO A 409 26.26 0.77 17.17
C PRO A 409 27.38 1.82 17.06
N ASP A 410 28.11 2.08 18.15
CA ASP A 410 29.24 3.03 18.22
C ASP A 410 30.54 2.58 17.53
N PHE A 411 30.45 1.57 16.66
CA PHE A 411 31.58 1.02 15.92
C PHE A 411 31.24 0.99 14.42
N ASP A 412 32.25 0.93 13.55
CA ASP A 412 32.14 1.07 12.08
C ASP A 412 31.40 -0.08 11.36
N TYR A 413 30.19 -0.40 11.82
CA TYR A 413 29.31 -1.41 11.26
C TYR A 413 28.03 -0.78 10.71
N PRO A 414 27.38 -1.44 9.74
CA PRO A 414 26.03 -1.07 9.33
C PRO A 414 25.07 -1.04 10.53
N TYR A 415 24.19 -0.05 10.58
CA TYR A 415 23.06 -0.08 11.51
C TYR A 415 22.06 -1.14 11.08
N ILE A 416 21.35 -1.68 12.07
CA ILE A 416 20.38 -2.75 11.89
C ILE A 416 18.98 -2.19 12.15
N LEU A 417 18.04 -2.63 11.34
CA LEU A 417 16.62 -2.34 11.45
C LEU A 417 15.89 -3.67 11.60
N THR A 418 14.98 -3.79 12.55
CA THR A 418 14.11 -4.96 12.63
C THR A 418 12.73 -4.57 13.14
N GLY A 419 11.73 -5.39 12.88
CA GLY A 419 10.39 -5.12 13.37
C GLY A 419 9.41 -6.25 13.09
N VAL A 420 8.23 -6.11 13.69
CA VAL A 420 7.09 -6.98 13.48
C VAL A 420 5.86 -6.14 13.18
N SER A 421 5.03 -6.57 12.24
CA SER A 421 3.76 -5.90 11.94
C SER A 421 2.78 -6.85 11.29
N ASN A 422 1.48 -6.53 11.35
CA ASN A 422 0.50 -7.25 10.54
C ASN A 422 0.47 -6.71 9.10
N ALA A 423 0.20 -7.60 8.15
CA ALA A 423 -0.03 -7.30 6.74
C ALA A 423 -1.52 -7.10 6.44
N GLN A 424 -1.82 -6.46 5.31
CA GLN A 424 -3.20 -6.30 4.81
C GLN A 424 -3.90 -7.65 4.56
N THR A 425 -3.11 -8.70 4.33
CA THR A 425 -3.59 -10.07 4.11
C THR A 425 -3.96 -10.78 5.42
N GLY A 426 -3.70 -10.17 6.58
CA GLY A 426 -3.95 -10.73 7.91
C GLY A 426 -2.77 -11.46 8.55
N ARG A 427 -1.68 -11.69 7.81
CA ARG A 427 -0.48 -12.37 8.32
C ARG A 427 0.42 -11.44 9.13
N ILE A 428 1.24 -12.00 10.01
CA ILE A 428 2.30 -11.28 10.71
C ILE A 428 3.58 -11.37 9.88
N ASN A 429 4.25 -10.23 9.71
CA ASN A 429 5.51 -10.10 9.01
C ASN A 429 6.61 -9.76 10.01
N PHE A 430 7.79 -10.34 9.81
CA PHE A 430 9.01 -9.96 10.51
C PHE A 430 9.94 -9.27 9.52
N SER A 431 10.24 -7.99 9.75
CA SER A 431 11.10 -7.22 8.87
C SER A 431 12.54 -7.20 9.34
N LEU A 432 13.44 -7.04 8.36
CA LEU A 432 14.85 -6.83 8.60
C LEU A 432 15.39 -5.83 7.59
N GLY A 433 16.23 -4.92 8.06
CA GLY A 433 16.99 -4.04 7.20
C GLY A 433 18.36 -3.77 7.78
N ALA A 434 19.22 -3.25 6.92
CA ALA A 434 20.50 -2.72 7.31
C ALA A 434 20.77 -1.45 6.51
N GLY A 435 21.62 -0.61 7.05
CA GLY A 435 22.09 0.53 6.28
C GLY A 435 23.42 1.03 6.79
N TYR A 436 24.04 1.86 5.98
CA TYR A 436 25.31 2.47 6.29
C TYR A 436 25.14 3.97 6.14
N GLN A 437 25.71 4.72 7.07
CA GLN A 437 25.74 6.18 7.04
C GLN A 437 27.19 6.62 7.05
N TYR A 438 27.57 7.35 6.03
CA TYR A 438 28.81 8.09 5.90
C TYR A 438 28.50 9.59 5.81
N ASP A 439 29.46 10.47 6.05
CA ASP A 439 29.23 11.91 6.26
C ASP A 439 28.24 12.56 5.29
N PHE A 440 28.41 12.32 3.99
CA PHE A 440 27.58 12.90 2.92
C PHE A 440 26.55 11.94 2.32
N PHE A 441 26.48 10.69 2.77
CA PHE A 441 25.71 9.64 2.09
C PHE A 441 25.16 8.58 3.06
N GLN A 442 23.92 8.16 2.83
CA GLN A 442 23.28 7.06 3.53
C GLN A 442 22.67 6.09 2.52
N VAL A 443 22.90 4.79 2.72
CA VAL A 443 22.21 3.69 2.02
C VAL A 443 21.42 2.86 3.02
N ASN A 444 20.21 2.45 2.64
CA ASN A 444 19.49 1.41 3.36
C ASN A 444 19.02 0.33 2.37
N ILE A 445 19.01 -0.91 2.86
CA ILE A 445 18.37 -2.05 2.21
C ILE A 445 17.49 -2.77 3.24
N SER A 446 16.34 -3.29 2.80
CA SER A 446 15.42 -3.99 3.69
C SER A 446 14.55 -5.01 2.98
N THR A 447 14.00 -5.92 3.78
CA THR A 447 12.82 -6.73 3.48
C THR A 447 11.77 -6.47 4.56
N TYR A 448 10.51 -6.40 4.15
CA TYR A 448 9.35 -6.35 5.02
C TYR A 448 8.98 -7.73 5.58
N ASP A 449 9.37 -8.81 4.90
CA ASP A 449 9.22 -10.19 5.38
C ASP A 449 10.52 -11.00 5.21
N LEU A 450 11.25 -11.17 6.31
CA LEU A 450 12.45 -12.01 6.41
C LEU A 450 12.08 -13.48 6.47
N ILE A 451 10.92 -13.85 7.03
CA ILE A 451 10.52 -15.25 7.21
C ILE A 451 10.51 -15.93 5.85
N SER A 452 9.97 -15.25 4.82
CA SER A 452 9.99 -15.71 3.43
C SER A 452 11.39 -16.00 2.87
N LEU A 453 12.43 -15.29 3.34
CA LEU A 453 13.80 -15.44 2.83
C LEU A 453 14.56 -16.58 3.50
N ILE A 454 14.38 -16.77 4.82
CA ILE A 454 15.19 -17.70 5.61
C ILE A 454 14.57 -19.09 5.75
N SER A 455 13.27 -19.19 5.53
CA SER A 455 12.50 -20.38 5.83
C SER A 455 12.46 -21.36 4.65
N LYS A 456 13.10 -22.53 4.81
CA LYS A 456 13.00 -23.65 3.85
C LYS A 456 11.73 -24.51 4.03
N GLU A 457 11.16 -24.48 5.24
CA GLU A 457 10.02 -25.31 5.66
C GLU A 457 8.69 -24.54 5.74
N TYR A 458 8.70 -23.27 6.19
CA TYR A 458 7.54 -22.37 6.16
C TYR A 458 7.60 -21.47 4.93
N SER A 459 6.85 -21.82 3.91
CA SER A 459 6.62 -21.02 2.72
C SER A 459 5.81 -19.75 3.08
N SER A 460 6.44 -18.74 3.69
CA SER A 460 5.79 -17.42 3.73
C SER A 460 5.67 -16.93 2.29
N PRO A 461 4.47 -16.55 1.83
CA PRO A 461 4.23 -16.30 0.43
C PRO A 461 4.54 -14.85 0.02
N ASN A 462 5.10 -14.08 0.95
CA ASN A 462 5.39 -12.67 0.78
C ASN A 462 6.78 -12.46 0.19
N TYR A 463 6.93 -11.43 -0.64
CA TYR A 463 8.21 -10.97 -1.17
C TYR A 463 8.28 -9.47 -1.01
N SER A 464 9.43 -8.97 -0.58
CA SER A 464 9.60 -7.53 -0.41
C SER A 464 11.06 -7.13 -0.48
N LEU A 465 11.30 -5.96 -1.05
CA LEU A 465 12.61 -5.33 -1.12
C LEU A 465 12.41 -3.83 -1.01
N GLY A 466 13.24 -3.16 -0.22
CA GLY A 466 13.37 -1.71 -0.24
C GLY A 466 14.84 -1.33 -0.34
N ILE A 467 15.14 -0.33 -1.18
CA ILE A 467 16.45 0.31 -1.28
C ILE A 467 16.25 1.81 -1.33
N ASN A 468 17.02 2.58 -0.56
CA ASN A 468 17.08 4.02 -0.75
C ASN A 468 18.49 4.58 -0.54
N LEU A 469 18.79 5.64 -1.28
CA LEU A 469 20.01 6.44 -1.16
C LEU A 469 19.64 7.87 -0.78
N ILE A 470 20.27 8.38 0.27
CA ILE A 470 20.10 9.76 0.74
C ILE A 470 21.46 10.43 0.75
N TRP A 471 21.56 11.61 0.17
CA TRP A 471 22.75 12.42 0.05
C TRP A 471 22.57 13.67 0.89
N LYS A 472 23.52 13.96 1.78
CA LYS A 472 23.62 15.21 2.53
C LYS A 472 24.62 16.09 1.81
N ILE A 473 24.15 17.21 1.29
CA ILE A 473 24.95 18.12 0.44
C ILE A 473 25.51 19.26 1.28
N LEU A 474 24.71 19.79 2.21
CA LEU A 474 25.04 20.87 3.13
C LEU A 474 24.57 20.53 4.53
#